data_AF-A0A7C4U2P1-F1
#
_entry.id   AF-A0A7C4U2P1-F1
#
_cell.length_a   1.000
_cell.length_b   1.000
_cell.length_c   1.000
_cell.angle_alpha   90.00
_cell.angle_beta   90.00
_cell.angle_gamma   90.00
#
_symmetry.space_group_name_H-M   'P 1'
#
loop_
_entity.id
_entity.type
_entity.pdbx_description
1 polymer ?
#
loop_
_entity_poly.entity_id
_entity_poly.type
_entity_poly.pdbx_seq_one_letter_code
_entity_poly.pdbx_strand_id
1 'polypeptide(L)' 'MNKVIDRMKKPTPKFFIKLRNIGITAAAISAGILTAPIALPAVVVKIAGYLAVAGTVAGSVSQTAVTEEAE' A
#
# COMPACT_ATOMS: atom_id res chain seq x y z
N MET A 1 22.51 2.58 11.12
CA MET A 1 21.86 2.60 9.79
C MET A 1 22.06 1.29 9.02
N ASN A 2 23.23 0.67 9.05
CA ASN A 2 23.55 -0.55 8.27
C ASN A 2 22.51 -1.68 8.39
N LYS A 3 22.04 -1.99 9.61
CA LYS A 3 21.07 -3.08 9.85
C LYS A 3 19.70 -2.90 9.17
N VAL A 4 19.21 -1.66 9.03
CA VAL A 4 17.91 -1.38 8.38
C VAL A 4 18.04 -1.48 6.86
N ILE A 5 19.15 -0.97 6.33
CA ILE A 5 19.45 -1.05 4.89
C ILE A 5 19.63 -2.51 4.46
N ASP A 6 20.33 -3.32 5.26
CA ASP A 6 20.50 -4.76 4.98
C ASP A 6 19.18 -5.52 5.05
N ARG A 7 18.27 -5.17 5.97
CA ARG A 7 16.91 -5.72 6.04
C ARG A 7 16.14 -5.39 4.76
N MET A 8 16.19 -4.16 4.26
CA MET A 8 15.49 -3.77 3.03
C MET A 8 16.02 -4.45 1.76
N LYS A 9 17.25 -4.96 1.77
CA LYS A 9 17.83 -5.73 0.65
C LYS A 9 17.39 -7.20 0.65
N LYS A 10 16.84 -7.71 1.76
CA LYS A 10 16.36 -9.08 1.84
C LYS A 10 15.06 -9.24 1.04
N PRO A 11 14.79 -10.43 0.46
CA PRO A 11 13.60 -10.66 -0.34
C PRO A 11 12.34 -10.52 0.52
N THR A 12 11.36 -9.78 -0.01
CA THR A 12 10.04 -9.63 0.63
C THR A 12 9.27 -10.96 0.54
N PRO A 13 8.60 -11.42 1.60
CA PRO A 13 7.83 -12.65 1.56
C PRO A 13 6.69 -12.59 0.54
N LYS A 14 6.36 -13.73 -0.10
CA LYS A 14 5.34 -13.83 -1.17
C LYS A 14 3.97 -13.25 -0.78
N PHE A 15 3.59 -13.38 0.50
CA PHE A 15 2.35 -12.80 1.03
C PHE A 15 2.35 -11.27 0.97
N PHE A 16 3.39 -10.63 1.48
CA PHE A 16 3.51 -9.17 1.51
C PHE A 16 3.68 -8.56 0.12
N ILE A 17 4.28 -9.28 -0.83
CA ILE A 17 4.30 -8.84 -2.23
C ILE A 17 2.88 -8.75 -2.80
N LYS A 18 2.01 -9.74 -2.53
CA LYS A 18 0.60 -9.70 -2.95
C LYS A 18 -0.14 -8.56 -2.27
N LEU A 19 0.04 -8.42 -0.95
CA LEU A 19 -0.61 -7.37 -0.16
C LEU A 19 -0.19 -5.96 -0.63
N ARG A 20 1.10 -5.78 -0.94
CA ARG A 20 1.63 -4.55 -1.53
C ARG A 20 0.93 -4.20 -2.83
N ASN A 21 0.84 -5.15 -3.75
CA ASN A 21 0.26 -4.91 -5.07
C ASN A 21 -1.23 -4.55 -4.96
N ILE A 22 -1.96 -5.17 -4.02
CA ILE A 22 -3.35 -4.81 -3.70
C ILE A 22 -3.43 -3.38 -3.15
N GLY A 23 -2.58 -3.03 -2.18
CA GLY A 23 -2.54 -1.69 -1.58
C GLY A 23 -2.24 -0.59 -2.59
N ILE A 24 -1.26 -0.81 -3.47
CA ILE A 24 -0.90 0.14 -4.54
C ILE A 24 -2.04 0.29 -5.55
N THR A 25 -2.68 -0.82 -5.94
CA THR A 25 -3.81 -0.78 -6.87
C THR A 25 -5.00 -0.02 -6.27
N ALA A 26 -5.31 -0.29 -4.99
CA ALA A 26 -6.37 0.43 -4.28
C ALA A 26 -6.06 1.93 -4.14
N ALA A 27 -4.80 2.29 -3.86
CA ALA A 27 -4.36 3.67 -3.81
C ALA A 27 -4.48 4.37 -5.17
N ALA A 28 -4.13 3.69 -6.27
CA ALA A 28 -4.26 4.24 -7.62
C ALA A 28 -5.72 4.49 -8.02
N ILE A 29 -6.62 3.56 -7.72
CA ILE A 29 -8.07 3.72 -7.95
C ILE A 29 -8.59 4.90 -7.14
N SER A 30 -8.20 5.00 -5.87
CA SER A 30 -8.61 6.09 -5.00
C SER A 30 -8.11 7.45 -5.49
N ALA A 31 -6.86 7.52 -5.94
CA ALA A 31 -6.30 8.74 -6.53
C ALA A 31 -7.10 9.17 -7.76
N GLY A 32 -7.47 8.25 -8.65
CA GLY A 32 -8.30 8.55 -9.82
C GLY A 32 -9.70 9.05 -9.47
N ILE A 33 -10.30 8.55 -8.38
CA ILE A 33 -11.60 9.05 -7.90
C ILE A 33 -11.46 10.46 -7.30
N LEU A 34 -10.41 10.70 -6.52
CA LEU A 34 -10.19 11.97 -5.84
C LEU A 34 -9.86 13.13 -6.78
N THR A 35 -9.31 12.86 -7.98
CA THR A 35 -9.01 13.90 -8.99
C THR A 35 -10.25 14.36 -9.77
N ALA A 36 -11.37 13.64 -9.69
CA ALA A 36 -12.63 13.99 -10.36
C ALA A 36 -13.80 14.18 -9.36
N PRO A 37 -13.69 15.09 -8.38
CA PRO A 37 -14.66 15.18 -7.28
C PRO A 37 -16.03 15.73 -7.70
N ILE A 38 -16.10 16.54 -8.77
CA ILE A 38 -17.33 17.23 -9.20
C ILE A 38 -18.29 16.26 -9.93
N ALA A 39 -17.75 15.20 -10.54
CA ALA A 39 -18.55 14.23 -11.31
C ALA A 39 -19.15 13.12 -10.45
N LEU A 40 -18.79 13.06 -9.15
CA LEU A 40 -19.09 11.91 -8.29
C LEU A 40 -19.86 12.33 -7.03
N PRO A 41 -20.82 11.51 -6.57
CA PRO A 41 -21.49 11.74 -5.28
C PRO A 41 -20.49 11.80 -4.12
N ALA A 42 -20.75 12.67 -3.14
CA ALA A 42 -19.85 12.90 -2.00
C ALA A 42 -19.51 11.63 -1.20
N VAL A 43 -20.43 10.65 -1.15
CA VAL A 43 -20.20 9.35 -0.49
C VAL A 43 -19.06 8.58 -1.17
N VAL A 44 -18.99 8.60 -2.50
CA VAL A 44 -17.95 7.91 -3.28
C VAL A 44 -16.58 8.52 -3.02
N VAL A 45 -16.51 9.85 -2.99
CA VAL A 45 -15.26 10.59 -2.69
C VAL A 45 -14.77 10.28 -1.27
N LYS A 46 -15.68 10.17 -0.29
CA LYS A 46 -15.32 9.79 1.09
C LYS A 46 -14.77 8.36 1.18
N ILE A 47 -15.41 7.40 0.51
CA ILE A 47 -14.93 6.01 0.46
C ILE A 47 -13.54 5.95 -0.18
N ALA A 48 -13.33 6.67 -1.28
CA ALA A 48 -12.02 6.78 -1.92
C ALA A 48 -10.96 7.39 -1.00
N GLY A 49 -11.33 8.39 -0.19
CA GLY A 49 -10.43 8.94 0.83
C GLY A 49 -9.92 7.87 1.81
N TYR A 50 -10.83 7.04 2.35
CA TYR A 50 -10.44 5.95 3.25
C TYR A 50 -9.64 4.85 2.55
N LEU A 51 -10.00 4.49 1.31
CA LEU A 51 -9.26 3.52 0.52
C LEU A 51 -7.85 4.01 0.17
N ALA A 52 -7.67 5.32 -0.08
CA ALA A 52 -6.36 5.90 -0.32
C ALA A 52 -5.45 5.72 0.91
N VAL A 53 -5.94 6.02 2.11
CA VAL A 53 -5.18 5.84 3.35
C VAL A 53 -4.87 4.36 3.59
N ALA A 54 -5.87 3.49 3.50
CA ALA A 54 -5.67 2.06 3.72
C ALA A 54 -4.69 1.45 2.70
N GLY A 55 -4.84 1.78 1.42
CA GLY A 55 -4.02 1.27 0.33
C GLY A 55 -2.56 1.74 0.41
N THR A 56 -2.33 3.01 0.75
CA THR A 56 -0.98 3.57 0.91
C THR A 56 -0.27 2.96 2.12
N VAL A 57 -0.94 2.87 3.28
CA VAL A 57 -0.36 2.25 4.49
C VAL A 57 -0.05 0.77 4.23
N ALA A 58 -1.03 0.00 3.73
CA ALA A 58 -0.84 -1.42 3.44
C ALA A 58 0.28 -1.64 2.40
N GLY A 59 0.33 -0.80 1.36
CA GLY A 59 1.35 -0.84 0.31
C GLY A 59 2.77 -0.57 0.85
N SER A 60 2.94 0.53 1.58
CA SER A 60 4.24 0.97 2.09
C SER A 60 4.77 0.04 3.19
N VAL A 61 3.93 -0.37 4.14
CA VAL A 61 4.35 -1.28 5.21
C VAL A 61 4.73 -2.65 4.63
N SER A 62 3.98 -3.17 3.67
CA SER A 62 4.27 -4.46 3.04
C SER A 62 5.63 -4.51 2.32
N GLN A 63 6.17 -3.37 1.88
CA GLN A 63 7.51 -3.29 1.28
C GLN A 63 8.64 -3.48 2.30
N THR A 64 8.37 -3.13 3.57
CA THR A 64 9.35 -3.22 4.65
C THR A 64 9.41 -4.61 5.30
N ALA A 65 8.49 -5.50 4.93
CA ALA A 65 8.44 -6.85 5.46
C ALA A 65 9.59 -7.69 4.90
N VAL A 66 10.25 -8.42 5.80
CA VAL A 66 11.43 -9.22 5.49
C VAL A 66 11.21 -10.61 6.08
N THR A 67 11.59 -11.66 5.34
CA THR A 67 11.68 -12.99 5.93
C THR A 67 12.79 -12.99 6.98
N GLU A 68 12.42 -13.23 8.24
CA GLU A 68 13.36 -13.81 9.20
C GLU A 68 13.57 -15.26 8.74
N GLU A 69 14.81 -15.67 8.50
CA GLU A 69 15.10 -17.11 8.48
C GLU A 69 14.67 -17.60 9.86
N ALA A 70 13.69 -18.50 9.89
CA ALA A 70 13.43 -19.28 11.09
C ALA A 70 14.72 -20.03 11.39
N GLU A 71 15.32 -19.72 12.54
CA GLU A 71 16.20 -20.68 13.20
C GLU A 71 15.41 -21.96 13.53
#